data_AF-A0A2M9HSX2-F1
#
_entry.id   AF-A0A2M9HSX2-F1
#
_cell.length_a   1.000
_cell.length_b   1.000
_cell.length_c   1.000
_cell.angle_alpha   90.00
_cell.angle_beta   90.00
_cell.angle_gamma   90.00
#
_symmetry.space_group_name_H-M   'P 1'
#
loop_
_entity.id
_entity.type
_entity.pdbx_description
1 polymer ?
#
loop_
_entity_poly.entity_id
_entity_poly.type
_entity_poly.pdbx_seq_one_letter_code
_entity_poly.pdbx_strand_id
1 'polypeptide(L)'
;MSESLLDTSYETELRLLILLRAVDSAVTCEYLAALDTLTVNAKTLGVGDRNLNGDHRFAAGELEHRLSLVNDALKDLALRGLVAYKPEKSGTYILTRDGRRTANAMTTAYSKQLAVMVQTALKQLGDKSEECLFNFITEQAVVGGDL
;
A
#
# COMPACT_ATOMS: atom_id res chain seq x y z
N MET A 1 -0.17 -1.85 28.53
CA MET A 1 0.67 -1.71 27.34
C MET A 1 -0.28 -1.63 26.15
N SER A 2 -0.32 -0.53 25.41
CA SER A 2 -1.06 -0.51 24.15
C SER A 2 -0.21 -1.27 23.14
N GLU A 3 -0.64 -2.46 22.71
CA GLU A 3 -0.05 -3.05 21.51
C GLU A 3 -0.24 -2.07 20.34
N SER A 4 0.86 -1.77 19.65
CA SER A 4 0.80 -0.92 18.47
C SER A 4 0.05 -1.69 17.39
N LEU A 5 -1.05 -1.13 16.89
CA LEU A 5 -1.73 -1.66 15.71
C LEU A 5 -0.92 -1.44 14.43
N LEU A 6 0.18 -0.67 14.50
CA LEU A 6 1.07 -0.40 13.37
C LEU A 6 1.86 -1.66 12.98
N ASP A 7 2.09 -1.82 11.69
CA ASP A 7 2.70 -2.94 10.99
C ASP A 7 2.00 -4.29 11.23
N THR A 8 0.70 -4.25 11.51
CA THR A 8 -0.15 -5.45 11.67
C THR A 8 -0.98 -5.75 10.42
N SER A 9 -1.55 -6.95 10.34
CA SER A 9 -2.54 -7.31 9.30
C SER A 9 -3.75 -6.37 9.32
N TYR A 10 -4.21 -5.94 10.50
CA TYR A 10 -5.34 -5.02 10.62
C TYR A 10 -5.03 -3.64 10.02
N GLU A 11 -3.84 -3.10 10.28
CA GLU A 11 -3.43 -1.84 9.64
C GLU A 11 -3.28 -2.02 8.14
N THR A 12 -2.70 -3.13 7.68
CA THR A 12 -2.56 -3.44 6.25
C THR A 12 -3.91 -3.43 5.53
N GLU A 13 -4.95 -4.05 6.09
CA GLU A 13 -6.30 -4.00 5.54
C GLU A 13 -6.86 -2.57 5.43
N LEU A 14 -6.67 -1.77 6.49
CA LEU A 14 -7.08 -0.36 6.50
C LEU A 14 -6.34 0.42 5.41
N ARG A 15 -5.03 0.18 5.24
CA ARG A 15 -4.24 0.82 4.18
C ARG A 15 -4.77 0.43 2.81
N LEU A 16 -5.02 -0.86 2.57
CA LEU A 16 -5.53 -1.35 1.29
C LEU A 16 -6.89 -0.75 0.90
N LEU A 17 -7.81 -0.57 1.86
CA LEU A 17 -9.08 0.11 1.58
C LEU A 17 -8.87 1.55 1.10
N ILE A 18 -7.90 2.26 1.67
CA ILE A 18 -7.57 3.65 1.30
C ILE A 18 -6.80 3.68 -0.04
N LEU A 19 -5.87 2.76 -0.27
CA LEU A 19 -5.11 2.62 -1.52
C LEU A 19 -6.05 2.32 -2.70
N LEU A 20 -6.88 1.29 -2.59
CA LEU A 20 -7.84 0.92 -3.64
C LEU A 20 -8.86 2.03 -3.92
N ARG A 21 -9.25 2.80 -2.89
CA ARG A 21 -10.09 3.98 -3.08
C ARG A 21 -9.37 5.07 -3.88
N ALA A 22 -8.09 5.29 -3.60
CA ALA A 22 -7.29 6.33 -4.26
C ALA A 22 -6.97 5.97 -5.72
N VAL A 23 -6.69 4.69 -5.99
CA VAL A 23 -6.42 4.16 -7.34
C VAL A 23 -7.68 4.10 -8.19
N ASP A 24 -8.83 3.84 -7.57
CA ASP A 24 -10.16 3.83 -8.18
C ASP A 24 -10.32 2.97 -9.45
N SER A 25 -9.50 1.92 -9.56
CA SER A 25 -9.51 0.97 -10.67
C SER A 25 -9.08 -0.42 -10.18
N ALA A 26 -9.26 -1.44 -11.02
CA ALA A 26 -8.87 -2.80 -10.66
C ALA A 26 -7.36 -2.97 -10.88
N VAL A 27 -6.63 -3.37 -9.82
CA VAL A 27 -5.16 -3.50 -9.82
C VAL A 27 -4.70 -4.83 -9.21
N THR A 28 -3.50 -5.25 -9.55
CA THR A 28 -2.86 -6.49 -9.07
C THR A 28 -2.46 -6.39 -7.60
N CYS A 29 -2.18 -7.55 -6.99
CA CYS A 29 -1.65 -7.62 -5.62
C CYS A 29 -0.25 -6.97 -5.54
N GLU A 30 0.56 -7.23 -6.55
CA GLU A 30 1.92 -6.75 -6.74
C GLU A 30 1.96 -5.22 -6.82
N TYR A 31 1.11 -4.61 -7.65
CA TYR A 31 0.98 -3.15 -7.72
C TYR A 31 0.58 -2.54 -6.36
N LEU A 32 -0.37 -3.16 -5.65
CA LEU A 32 -0.78 -2.70 -4.32
C LEU A 32 0.35 -2.84 -3.28
N ALA A 33 1.13 -3.91 -3.32
CA ALA A 33 2.27 -4.11 -2.45
C ALA A 33 3.37 -3.06 -2.71
N ALA A 34 3.66 -2.77 -3.98
CA ALA A 34 4.60 -1.72 -4.34
C ALA A 34 4.10 -0.34 -3.87
N LEU A 35 2.83 -0.01 -4.13
CA LEU A 35 2.23 1.25 -3.70
C LEU A 35 2.20 1.38 -2.17
N ASP A 36 1.90 0.30 -1.44
CA ASP A 36 1.92 0.28 0.03
C ASP A 36 3.33 0.50 0.57
N THR A 37 4.32 -0.18 -0.01
CA THR A 37 5.74 -0.01 0.33
C THR A 37 6.18 1.44 0.11
N LEU A 38 5.87 2.00 -1.05
CA LEU A 38 6.21 3.38 -1.42
C LEU A 38 5.50 4.39 -0.52
N THR A 39 4.25 4.12 -0.15
CA THR A 39 3.48 5.03 0.71
C THR A 39 3.99 5.00 2.14
N VAL A 40 4.21 3.82 2.71
CA VAL A 40 4.67 3.69 4.12
C VAL A 40 6.10 4.21 4.28
N ASN A 41 6.94 3.98 3.27
CA ASN A 41 8.34 4.40 3.25
C ASN A 41 8.60 5.63 2.37
N ALA A 42 7.62 6.54 2.28
CA ALA A 42 7.65 7.63 1.28
C ALA A 42 8.86 8.56 1.40
N LYS A 43 9.33 8.86 2.63
CA LYS A 43 10.55 9.64 2.84
C LYS A 43 11.79 8.86 2.47
N THR A 44 11.88 7.61 2.94
CA THR A 44 13.05 6.75 2.68
C THR A 44 13.23 6.49 1.19
N LEU A 45 12.13 6.35 0.44
CA LEU A 45 12.14 6.06 -1.00
C LEU A 45 11.98 7.31 -1.88
N GLY A 46 12.01 8.52 -1.29
CA GLY A 46 12.01 9.78 -2.04
C GLY A 46 10.72 10.13 -2.77
N VAL A 47 9.58 9.54 -2.39
CA VAL A 47 8.25 9.80 -2.98
C VAL A 47 7.33 10.64 -2.08
N GLY A 48 7.85 11.14 -0.96
CA GLY A 48 7.16 12.07 -0.06
C GLY A 48 8.02 12.54 1.11
N ASP A 49 7.45 13.37 1.99
CA ASP A 49 8.22 14.07 3.02
C ASP A 49 8.36 13.30 4.35
N ARG A 50 7.58 12.22 4.53
CA ARG A 50 7.55 11.44 5.78
C ARG A 50 7.23 9.97 5.53
N ASN A 51 7.78 9.11 6.39
CA ASN A 51 7.35 7.72 6.51
C ASN A 51 6.13 7.62 7.44
N LEU A 52 5.22 6.68 7.17
CA LEU A 52 3.93 6.61 7.87
C LEU A 52 4.09 6.20 9.34
N ASN A 53 4.93 5.20 9.61
CA ASN A 53 5.15 4.61 10.93
C ASN A 53 6.53 4.97 11.55
N GLY A 54 7.25 5.92 10.93
CA GLY A 54 8.61 6.30 11.32
C GLY A 54 9.66 5.78 10.34
N ASP A 55 10.93 6.09 10.60
CA ASP A 55 12.03 5.78 9.67
C ASP A 55 12.41 4.29 9.75
N HIS A 56 12.12 3.54 8.69
CA HIS A 56 12.55 2.15 8.53
C HIS A 56 13.91 2.08 7.82
N ARG A 57 14.90 1.45 8.46
CA ARG A 57 16.28 1.32 7.94
C ARG A 57 16.39 0.37 6.74
N PHE A 58 15.38 -0.47 6.48
CA PHE A 58 15.40 -1.50 5.43
C PHE A 58 14.13 -1.51 4.56
N ALA A 59 13.66 -0.33 4.17
CA ALA A 59 12.40 -0.15 3.43
C ALA A 59 12.27 -1.03 2.17
N ALA A 60 13.35 -1.26 1.43
CA ALA A 60 13.32 -2.08 0.22
C ALA A 60 13.27 -3.59 0.52
N GLY A 61 13.89 -4.04 1.61
CA GLY A 61 13.81 -5.43 2.08
C GLY A 61 12.42 -5.81 2.59
N GLU A 62 11.54 -4.84 2.79
CA GLU A 62 10.15 -5.09 3.20
C GLU A 62 9.25 -5.52 2.04
N LEU A 63 9.64 -5.37 0.77
CA LEU A 63 8.73 -5.58 -0.36
C LEU A 63 8.17 -7.01 -0.40
N GLU A 64 9.02 -8.03 -0.21
CA GLU A 64 8.58 -9.44 -0.16
C GLU A 64 7.64 -9.71 1.02
N HIS A 65 7.96 -9.15 2.20
CA HIS A 65 7.12 -9.28 3.37
C HIS A 65 5.75 -8.59 3.19
N ARG A 66 5.76 -7.39 2.60
CA ARG A 66 4.55 -6.62 2.28
C ARG A 66 3.71 -7.31 1.22
N LEU A 67 4.32 -7.98 0.24
CA LEU A 67 3.59 -8.81 -0.73
C LEU A 67 2.75 -9.87 -0.02
N SER A 68 3.32 -10.58 0.96
CA SER A 68 2.57 -11.56 1.76
C SER A 68 1.44 -10.91 2.56
N LEU A 69 1.72 -9.81 3.27
CA LEU A 69 0.72 -9.12 4.08
C LEU A 69 -0.44 -8.57 3.24
N VAL A 70 -0.13 -7.99 2.08
CA VAL A 70 -1.14 -7.46 1.15
C VAL A 70 -1.98 -8.60 0.58
N ASN A 71 -1.37 -9.71 0.19
CA ASN A 71 -2.10 -10.87 -0.32
C ASN A 71 -3.09 -11.43 0.72
N ASP A 72 -2.64 -11.59 1.97
CA ASP A 72 -3.49 -12.11 3.04
C ASP A 72 -4.62 -11.13 3.39
N ALA A 73 -4.30 -9.83 3.50
CA ALA A 73 -5.31 -8.80 3.73
C ALA A 73 -6.34 -8.70 2.59
N LEU A 74 -5.94 -8.86 1.33
CA LEU A 74 -6.86 -8.87 0.19
C LEU A 74 -7.82 -10.05 0.25
N LYS A 75 -7.34 -11.24 0.63
CA LYS A 75 -8.20 -12.42 0.83
C LYS A 75 -9.21 -12.18 1.95
N ASP A 76 -8.77 -11.65 3.08
CA ASP A 76 -9.65 -11.37 4.22
C ASP A 76 -10.69 -10.29 3.89
N LEU A 77 -10.30 -9.25 3.16
CA LEU A 77 -11.21 -8.22 2.67
C LEU A 77 -12.20 -8.78 1.63
N ALA A 78 -11.78 -9.72 0.79
CA ALA A 78 -12.65 -10.39 -0.18
C ALA A 78 -13.66 -11.31 0.52
N LEU A 79 -13.24 -12.08 1.52
CA LEU A 79 -14.13 -12.90 2.35
C LEU A 79 -15.20 -12.06 3.06
N ARG A 80 -14.87 -10.83 3.46
CA ARG A 80 -15.82 -9.87 4.05
C ARG A 80 -16.63 -9.07 3.02
N GLY A 81 -16.43 -9.30 1.72
CA GLY A 81 -17.15 -8.61 0.66
C GLY A 81 -16.79 -7.13 0.49
N LEU A 82 -15.67 -6.67 1.04
CA LEU A 82 -15.20 -5.29 0.91
C LEU A 82 -14.37 -5.08 -0.37
N VAL A 83 -13.70 -6.13 -0.84
CA VAL A 83 -12.93 -6.12 -2.08
C VAL A 83 -13.44 -7.24 -2.99
N ALA A 84 -13.52 -6.99 -4.29
CA ALA A 84 -13.83 -7.99 -5.30
C ALA A 84 -12.56 -8.42 -6.03
N TYR A 85 -12.35 -9.73 -6.16
CA TYR A 85 -11.35 -10.32 -7.03
C TYR A 85 -11.91 -10.54 -8.43
N LYS A 86 -11.17 -10.12 -9.45
CA LYS A 86 -11.47 -10.32 -10.87
C LYS A 86 -10.39 -11.22 -11.47
N PRO A 87 -10.71 -12.44 -11.92
CA PRO A 87 -9.71 -13.44 -12.31
C PRO A 87 -9.05 -13.18 -13.68
N GLU A 88 -9.49 -12.17 -14.44
CA GLU A 88 -8.90 -11.88 -15.75
C GLU A 88 -7.46 -11.35 -15.62
N LYS A 89 -6.57 -11.73 -16.57
CA LYS A 89 -5.20 -11.19 -16.73
C LYS A 89 -4.42 -11.06 -15.41
N SER A 90 -4.06 -12.21 -14.83
CA SER A 90 -3.26 -12.32 -13.58
C SER A 90 -4.04 -12.09 -12.28
N GLY A 91 -5.30 -11.65 -12.35
CA GLY A 91 -6.10 -11.41 -11.16
C GLY A 91 -5.94 -9.99 -10.65
N THR A 92 -7.06 -9.27 -10.50
CA THR A 92 -7.08 -7.89 -10.00
C THR A 92 -8.10 -7.71 -8.89
N TYR A 93 -7.90 -6.67 -8.09
CA TYR A 93 -8.70 -6.34 -6.93
C TYR A 93 -9.27 -4.93 -7.07
N ILE A 94 -10.53 -4.75 -6.68
CA ILE A 94 -11.21 -3.45 -6.66
C ILE A 94 -12.18 -3.38 -5.46
N LEU A 95 -12.43 -2.17 -4.94
CA LEU A 95 -13.45 -2.00 -3.91
C LEU A 95 -14.83 -2.41 -4.42
N THR A 96 -15.56 -3.15 -3.60
CA THR A 96 -17.01 -3.30 -3.76
C THR A 96 -17.72 -1.99 -3.37
N ARG A 97 -19.04 -1.95 -3.54
CA ARG A 97 -19.85 -0.84 -3.01
C ARG A 97 -19.68 -0.71 -1.49
N ASP A 98 -19.61 -1.81 -0.76
CA ASP A 98 -19.41 -1.81 0.69
C ASP A 98 -18.00 -1.41 1.09
N GLY A 99 -16.98 -1.94 0.41
CA GLY A 99 -15.60 -1.48 0.62
C GLY A 99 -15.44 0.03 0.42
N ARG A 100 -16.07 0.58 -0.62
CA ARG A 100 -16.06 2.03 -0.87
C ARG A 100 -16.77 2.83 0.21
N ARG A 101 -17.92 2.35 0.71
CA ARG A 101 -18.60 2.96 1.85
C ARG A 101 -17.72 2.95 3.10
N THR A 102 -17.11 1.82 3.41
CA THR A 102 -16.20 1.65 4.54
C THR A 102 -15.00 2.60 4.43
N ALA A 103 -14.30 2.61 3.29
CA ALA A 103 -13.15 3.49 3.05
C ALA A 103 -13.52 4.98 3.16
N ASN A 104 -14.70 5.37 2.68
CA ASN A 104 -15.19 6.75 2.78
C ASN A 104 -15.57 7.17 4.20
N ALA A 105 -16.01 6.22 5.04
CA ALA A 105 -16.32 6.48 6.45
C ALA A 105 -15.06 6.63 7.33
N MET A 106 -13.86 6.36 6.81
CA MET A 106 -12.61 6.47 7.57
C MET A 106 -12.17 7.94 7.72
N THR A 107 -12.50 8.56 8.86
CA THR A 107 -12.25 9.99 9.10
C THR A 107 -11.21 10.28 10.19
N THR A 108 -10.47 9.28 10.65
CA THR A 108 -9.43 9.43 11.67
C THR A 108 -8.26 10.28 11.15
N ALA A 109 -7.46 10.85 12.07
CA ALA A 109 -6.26 11.60 11.67
C ALA A 109 -5.30 10.73 10.85
N TYR A 110 -5.15 9.46 11.25
CA TYR A 110 -4.36 8.46 10.53
C TYR A 110 -4.88 8.23 9.10
N SER A 111 -6.18 7.95 8.91
CA SER A 111 -6.73 7.65 7.58
C SER A 111 -6.66 8.85 6.64
N LYS A 112 -6.84 10.07 7.16
CA LYS A 112 -6.68 11.31 6.40
C LYS A 112 -5.23 11.53 5.97
N GLN A 113 -4.27 11.32 6.88
CA GLN A 113 -2.85 11.40 6.57
C GLN A 113 -2.45 10.39 5.51
N LEU A 114 -2.86 9.14 5.66
CA LEU A 114 -2.57 8.09 4.68
C LEU A 114 -3.16 8.43 3.31
N ALA A 115 -4.40 8.91 3.25
CA ALA A 115 -5.02 9.31 1.99
C ALA A 115 -4.22 10.40 1.27
N VAL A 116 -3.67 11.38 1.99
CA VAL A 116 -2.78 12.40 1.41
C VAL A 116 -1.48 11.77 0.91
N MET A 117 -0.86 10.89 1.69
CA MET A 117 0.40 10.24 1.33
C MET A 117 0.26 9.37 0.07
N VAL A 118 -0.83 8.58 -0.04
CA VAL A 118 -1.12 7.77 -1.24
C VAL A 118 -1.31 8.68 -2.46
N GLN A 119 -2.03 9.79 -2.32
CA GLN A 119 -2.24 10.73 -3.42
C GLN A 119 -0.93 11.39 -3.88
N THR A 120 -0.03 11.72 -2.95
CA THR A 120 1.31 12.21 -3.28
C THR A 120 2.13 11.14 -4.01
N ALA A 121 2.15 9.91 -3.50
CA ALA A 121 2.84 8.79 -4.15
C ALA A 121 2.30 8.57 -5.57
N LEU A 122 0.99 8.43 -5.76
CA LEU A 122 0.39 8.25 -7.09
C LEU A 122 0.75 9.37 -8.08
N LYS A 123 0.81 10.64 -7.62
CA LYS A 123 1.25 11.76 -8.47
C LYS A 123 2.71 11.66 -8.89
N GLN A 124 3.59 11.21 -7.98
CA GLN A 124 5.01 11.01 -8.27
C GLN A 124 5.25 9.79 -9.19
N LEU A 125 4.47 8.73 -8.99
CA LEU A 125 4.59 7.50 -9.76
C LEU A 125 4.01 7.66 -11.17
N GLY A 126 2.94 8.45 -11.36
CA GLY A 126 2.27 8.61 -12.65
C GLY A 126 1.83 7.27 -13.22
N ASP A 127 2.07 7.07 -14.52
CA ASP A 127 1.67 5.86 -15.26
C ASP A 127 2.76 4.77 -15.28
N LYS A 128 3.67 4.77 -14.30
CA LYS A 128 4.74 3.75 -14.21
C LYS A 128 4.15 2.35 -14.14
N SER A 129 4.76 1.43 -14.90
CA SER A 129 4.43 0.00 -14.82
C SER A 129 4.81 -0.55 -13.45
N GLU A 130 4.14 -1.64 -13.06
CA GLU A 130 4.48 -2.41 -11.86
C GLU A 130 5.96 -2.77 -11.80
N GLU A 131 6.54 -3.25 -12.90
CA GLU A 131 7.98 -3.53 -13.03
C GLU A 131 8.85 -2.30 -12.71
N CYS A 132 8.45 -1.11 -13.20
CA CYS A 132 9.16 0.13 -12.90
C CYS A 132 9.07 0.50 -11.41
N LEU A 133 7.95 0.23 -10.75
CA LEU A 133 7.80 0.46 -9.31
C LEU A 133 8.69 -0.49 -8.50
N PHE A 134 8.74 -1.77 -8.87
CA PHE A 134 9.58 -2.76 -8.23
C PHE A 134 11.05 -2.41 -8.36
N ASN A 135 11.50 -2.07 -9.58
CA ASN A 135 12.89 -1.63 -9.81
C ASN A 135 13.22 -0.36 -9.02
N PHE A 136 12.31 0.61 -8.97
CA PHE A 136 12.51 1.83 -8.19
C PHE A 136 12.71 1.53 -6.70
N ILE A 137 11.93 0.60 -6.12
CA ILE A 137 12.07 0.19 -4.72
C ILE A 137 13.42 -0.52 -4.48
N THR A 138 13.80 -1.45 -5.37
CA THR A 138 15.01 -2.27 -5.19
C THR A 138 16.30 -1.54 -5.51
N GLU A 139 16.31 -0.58 -6.45
CA GLU A 139 17.49 0.25 -6.76
C GLU A 139 17.88 1.15 -5.59
N GLN A 140 16.89 1.69 -4.84
CA GLN A 140 17.15 2.47 -3.63
C GLN A 140 17.68 1.60 -2.47
N ALA A 141 17.53 0.27 -2.54
CA ALA A 141 18.16 -0.67 -1.60
C ALA A 141 19.68 -0.74 -1.77
N VAL A 142 20.16 -0.58 -3.01
CA VAL A 142 21.59 -0.74 -3.36
C VAL A 142 22.40 0.47 -2.92
N VAL A 143 21.82 1.67 -2.94
CA VAL A 143 22.51 2.92 -2.55
C VAL A 143 22.70 3.03 -1.03
N GLY A 144 21.94 2.28 -0.23
CA GLY A 144 22.05 2.27 1.24
C GLY A 144 22.98 1.21 1.85
N GLY A 145 23.67 0.43 1.02
CA GLY A 145 24.49 -0.72 1.44
C GLY A 145 25.96 -0.41 1.79
N ASP A 146 26.45 0.79 1.47
CA ASP A 146 27.83 1.21 1.74
C ASP A 146 27.87 2.29 2.84
N LEU A 147 27.70 1.88 4.11
CA LEU A 147 28.12 2.63 5.31
C LEU A 147 28.62 1.70 6.41
#